data_AF-A0A5B3GRJ7-F1
#
_entry.id   AF-A0A5B3GRJ7-F1
#
_cell.length_a   1.000
_cell.length_b   1.000
_cell.length_c   1.000
_cell.angle_alpha   90.00
_cell.angle_beta   90.00
_cell.angle_gamma   90.00
#
_symmetry.space_group_name_H-M   'P 1'
#
loop_
_entity.id
_entity.type
_entity.pdbx_description
1 polymer ?
#
loop_
_entity_poly.entity_id
_entity_poly.type
_entity_poly.pdbx_seq_one_letter_code
_entity_poly.pdbx_strand_id
1 'polypeptide(L)' 'MEPETIEIKVSEYYDQPKYYGDMPEAVFNALEAAFISGAETAIVPKTAFEMMLMSFENGRKEA' A
#
# COMPACT_ATOMS: atom_id res chain seq x y z
N MET A 1 -1.48 -20.78 6.86
CA MET A 1 -0.34 -19.88 6.61
C MET A 1 -0.77 -18.54 7.15
N GLU A 2 -0.02 -17.99 8.10
CA GLU A 2 -0.27 -16.62 8.55
C GLU A 2 -0.04 -15.69 7.36
N PRO A 3 -0.88 -14.67 7.15
CA PRO A 3 -0.63 -13.70 6.09
C PRO A 3 0.69 -12.99 6.39
N GLU A 4 1.68 -13.09 5.49
CA GLU A 4 2.91 -12.33 5.59
C GLU A 4 2.56 -10.84 5.55
N THR A 5 3.00 -10.09 6.57
CA THR A 5 2.83 -8.65 6.64
C THR A 5 4.18 -7.95 6.57
N ILE A 6 4.20 -6.78 5.96
CA ILE A 6 5.37 -5.90 5.90
C ILE A 6 5.03 -4.54 6.51
N GLU A 7 6.06 -3.84 6.96
CA GLU A 7 5.95 -2.48 7.43
C GLU A 7 6.33 -1.50 6.31
N ILE A 8 5.46 -0.53 6.03
CA ILE A 8 5.67 0.50 5.00
C ILE A 8 5.39 1.89 5.57
N LYS A 9 6.02 2.93 5.02
CA LYS A 9 5.80 4.32 5.46
C LYS A 9 4.49 4.88 4.93
N VAL A 10 3.65 5.41 5.82
CA VAL A 10 2.35 5.97 5.44
C VAL A 10 2.51 7.10 4.43
N SER A 11 3.45 8.03 4.69
CA SER A 11 3.70 9.18 3.82
C SER A 11 4.22 8.84 2.41
N GLU A 12 4.77 7.64 2.21
CA GLU A 12 5.27 7.20 0.90
C GLU A 12 4.22 6.51 0.04
N TYR A 13 3.10 6.09 0.61
CA TYR A 13 2.06 5.33 -0.10
C TYR A 13 0.68 5.95 0.05
N TYR A 14 0.28 6.33 1.26
CA TYR A 14 -0.99 6.99 1.53
C TYR A 14 -1.00 8.42 0.97
N ASP A 15 0.03 9.22 1.22
CA ASP A 15 0.11 10.60 0.67
C ASP A 15 0.47 10.67 -0.83
N GLN A 16 0.40 9.55 -1.55
CA GLN A 16 0.79 9.45 -2.96
C GLN A 16 -0.40 9.05 -3.83
N PRO A 17 -1.15 10.02 -4.39
CA PRO A 17 -2.35 9.76 -5.21
C PRO A 17 -2.10 8.83 -6.41
N LYS A 18 -0.85 8.75 -6.88
CA LYS A 18 -0.42 7.86 -7.97
C LYS A 18 -0.69 6.38 -7.68
N TYR A 19 -0.75 5.98 -6.42
CA TYR A 19 -1.02 4.58 -6.05
C TYR A 19 -2.51 4.30 -5.84
N TYR A 20 -3.36 5.32 -5.66
CA TYR A 20 -4.77 5.11 -5.31
C TYR A 20 -5.56 4.31 -6.35
N GLY A 21 -5.20 4.40 -7.62
CA GLY A 21 -5.85 3.63 -8.68
C GLY A 21 -5.59 2.12 -8.60
N ASP A 22 -4.41 1.74 -8.09
CA ASP A 22 -3.95 0.35 -8.01
C ASP A 22 -3.91 -0.17 -6.57
N MET A 23 -4.25 0.67 -5.58
CA MET A 23 -4.13 0.36 -4.16
C MET A 23 -5.24 -0.61 -3.72
N PRO A 24 -4.89 -1.81 -3.25
CA PRO A 24 -5.88 -2.75 -2.72
C PRO A 24 -6.49 -2.21 -1.43
N GLU A 25 -7.78 -2.49 -1.22
CA GLU A 25 -8.52 -2.08 -0.02
C GLU A 25 -7.81 -2.49 1.29
N ALA A 26 -7.21 -3.69 1.34
CA ALA A 26 -6.48 -4.15 2.52
C ALA A 26 -5.24 -3.30 2.84
N VAL A 27 -4.56 -2.76 1.83
CA VAL A 27 -3.41 -1.86 1.98
C VAL A 27 -3.91 -0.47 2.38
N PHE A 28 -4.97 0.01 1.74
CA PHE A 28 -5.60 1.31 2.04
C PHE A 28 -6.08 1.37 3.50
N ASN A 29 -6.87 0.39 3.95
CA ASN A 29 -7.42 0.36 5.31
C ASN A 29 -6.31 0.35 6.37
N ALA A 30 -5.22 -0.38 6.13
CA ALA A 30 -4.09 -0.43 7.05
C ALA A 30 -3.31 0.89 7.09
N LEU A 31 -3.12 1.54 5.93
CA LEU A 31 -2.51 2.87 5.83
C LEU A 31 -3.39 3.96 6.47
N GLU A 32 -4.71 3.92 6.23
CA GLU A 32 -5.68 4.83 6.81
C GLU A 32 -5.72 4.68 8.33
N ALA A 33 -5.76 3.46 8.85
CA ALA A 33 -5.71 3.21 10.29
C ALA A 33 -4.42 3.74 10.92
N ALA A 34 -3.26 3.51 10.28
CA ALA A 34 -1.98 4.06 10.72
C ALA A 34 -2.00 5.60 10.70
N PHE A 35 -2.49 6.21 9.63
CA PHE A 35 -2.63 7.66 9.49
C PHE A 35 -3.51 8.27 10.58
N ILE A 36 -4.69 7.68 10.83
CA ILE A 36 -5.63 8.11 11.88
C ILE A 36 -4.99 7.99 13.27
N SER A 37 -4.19 6.94 13.49
CA SER A 37 -3.47 6.75 14.75
C SER A 37 -2.25 7.65 14.93
N GLY A 38 -1.83 8.37 13.88
CA GLY A 38 -0.61 9.19 13.86
C GLY A 38 0.68 8.37 13.77
N ALA A 39 0.60 7.13 13.29
CA ALA A 39 1.77 6.27 13.09
C ALA A 39 2.52 6.65 11.80
N GLU A 40 3.85 6.64 11.85
CA GLU A 40 4.70 6.89 10.68
C GLU A 40 4.68 5.71 9.68
N THR A 41 4.47 4.50 10.19
CA THR A 41 4.46 3.26 9.44
C THR A 41 3.14 2.51 9.61
N ALA A 42 2.77 1.73 8.59
CA ALA A 42 1.63 0.84 8.60
C ALA A 42 2.09 -0.60 8.35
N ILE A 43 1.47 -1.54 9.07
CA ILE A 43 1.63 -2.96 8.79
C ILE A 43 0.56 -3.38 7.78
N VAL A 44 1.00 -3.80 6.60
CA VAL A 44 0.11 -4.18 5.49
C VAL A 44 0.38 -5.62 5.04
N PRO A 45 -0.60 -6.30 4.42
CA PRO A 45 -0.35 -7.62 3.83
C PRO A 45 0.65 -7.51 2.68
N LYS A 46 1.76 -8.26 2.78
CA LYS A 46 2.86 -8.26 1.80
C LYS A 46 2.37 -8.56 0.40
N THR A 47 1.59 -9.62 0.25
CA THR A 47 1.07 -10.06 -1.05
C THR A 47 0.21 -8.99 -1.71
N ALA A 48 -0.63 -8.29 -0.93
CA ALA A 48 -1.45 -7.19 -1.47
C ALA A 48 -0.58 -6.01 -1.91
N PHE A 49 0.43 -5.67 -1.11
CA PHE A 49 1.37 -4.60 -1.44
C PHE A 49 2.23 -4.92 -2.67
N GLU A 50 2.73 -6.15 -2.80
CA GLU A 50 3.47 -6.60 -3.99
C GLU A 50 2.59 -6.56 -5.24
N MET A 51 1.32 -7.00 -5.15
CA MET A 51 0.37 -6.89 -6.26
C MET A 51 0.10 -5.43 -6.68
N MET A 52 0.00 -4.51 -5.71
CA MET A 52 -0.11 -3.07 -5.98
C MET A 52 1.07 -2.56 -6.80
N LEU A 53 2.30 -2.88 -6.36
CA LEU A 53 3.51 -2.44 -7.04
C LEU A 53 3.63 -3.02 -8.44
N MET A 54 3.33 -4.31 -8.61
CA MET A 54 3.34 -4.96 -9.93
C MET A 54 2.33 -4.32 -10.88
N SER A 55 1.13 -4.00 -10.40
CA SER A 55 0.09 -3.33 -11.21
C SER A 55 0.53 -1.94 -11.62
N PHE A 56 1.07 -1.17 -10.67
CA PHE A 56 1.61 0.17 -10.91
C PHE A 56 2.79 0.17 -11.90
N GLU A 57 3.72 -0.78 -11.78
CA GLU A 57 4.86 -0.92 -12.72
C GLU A 57 4.41 -1.34 -14.11
N ASN A 58 3.39 -2.21 -14.21
CA ASN A 58 2.84 -2.64 -15.50
C ASN A 58 2.10 -1.49 -16.20
N GLY A 59 1.31 -0.72 -15.45
CA GLY A 59 0.60 0.46 -15.98
C GLY A 59 1.52 1.55 -16.54
N ARG A 60 2.77 1.68 -16.04
CA ARG A 60 3.77 2.60 -16.61
C ARG A 60 4.43 2.13 -17.90
N LYS A 61 4.40 0.83 -18.22
CA LYS A 61 5.02 0.32 -19.46
C LYS A 61 4.17 0.56 -20.70
N GLU A 62 2.91 0.93 -20.53
CA GLU A 62 1.97 1.16 -21.64
C GLU A 62 1.72 2.66 -21.94
N ALA A 63 2.49 3.57 -21.34
CA ALA A 63 2.39 5.03 -21.54
C ALA A 63 3.52 5.62 -22.39
#